data_AF-A0A0F8XW73-F1
#
_entry.id   AF-A0A0F8XW73-F1
#
_cell.length_a   1.000
_cell.length_b   1.000
_cell.length_c   1.000
_cell.angle_alpha   90.00
_cell.angle_beta   90.00
_cell.angle_gamma   90.00
#
_symmetry.space_group_name_H-M   'P 1'
#
loop_
_entity.id
_entity.type
_entity.pdbx_description
1 polymer ?
#
loop_
_entity_poly.entity_id
_entity_poly.type
_entity_poly.pdbx_seq_one_letter_code
_entity_poly.pdbx_strand_id
1 'polypeptide(L)' 'MICICSGLPGYENSAPVRIGNGAYNQLQLDIYGELMDSVYLFNKYGTPISYDFWVNL' A
#
# COMPACT_ATOMS: atom_id res chain seq x y z
N MET A 1 0.04 -6.80 -11.76
CA MET A 1 1.19 -7.55 -12.25
C MET A 1 1.17 -8.89 -11.55
N ILE A 2 1.44 -9.98 -12.26
CA ILE A 2 1.67 -11.29 -11.64
C ILE A 2 3.09 -11.70 -12.04
N CYS A 3 3.96 -11.88 -11.05
CA CYS A 3 5.33 -12.33 -11.23
C CYS A 3 5.41 -13.85 -11.05
N ILE A 4 6.28 -14.50 -11.82
CA ILE A 4 6.59 -15.92 -11.66
C ILE A 4 7.91 -16.05 -10.91
N CYS A 5 7.90 -16.76 -9.78
CA CYS A 5 9.11 -17.06 -9.02
C CYS A 5 9.58 -18.48 -9.36
N SER A 6 10.60 -18.59 -10.20
CA SER A 6 11.17 -19.85 -10.69
C SER A 6 12.05 -20.59 -9.67
N GLY A 7 12.50 -19.92 -8.60
CA GLY A 7 13.41 -20.48 -7.60
C GLY A 7 12.79 -20.74 -6.22
N LEU A 8 11.48 -20.52 -6.06
CA LEU A 8 10.78 -20.72 -4.79
C LEU A 8 9.88 -21.95 -4.88
N PRO A 9 9.95 -22.91 -3.93
CA PRO A 9 8.97 -23.99 -3.85
C PRO A 9 7.63 -23.40 -3.43
N GLY A 10 6.58 -23.64 -4.21
CA GLY A 10 5.23 -23.29 -3.80
C GLY A 10 4.73 -24.19 -2.68
N TYR A 11 3.60 -23.80 -2.09
CA TYR A 11 2.90 -24.63 -1.11
C TYR A 11 2.69 -26.04 -1.66
N GLU A 12 3.04 -27.06 -0.87
CA GLU A 12 3.01 -28.49 -1.26
C GLU A 12 3.77 -28.81 -2.57
N ASN A 13 4.93 -28.20 -2.80
CA ASN A 13 5.75 -28.36 -4.03
C ASN A 13 5.03 -27.92 -5.32
N SER A 14 3.99 -27.11 -5.22
CA SER A 14 3.30 -26.56 -6.38
C SER A 14 4.20 -25.59 -7.16
N ALA A 15 4.32 -25.78 -8.47
CA ALA A 15 5.06 -24.90 -9.37
C ALA A 15 4.25 -24.63 -10.66
N PRO A 16 4.29 -23.41 -11.23
CA PRO A 16 5.08 -22.25 -10.81
C PRO A 16 4.41 -21.41 -9.70
N VAL A 17 5.21 -20.81 -8.82
CA VAL A 17 4.72 -19.83 -7.84
C VAL A 17 4.43 -18.51 -8.55
N ARG A 18 3.17 -18.06 -8.44
CA ARG A 18 2.72 -16.77 -8.98
C ARG A 18 2.45 -15.83 -7.82
N ILE A 19 3.11 -14.68 -7.83
CA ILE A 19 2.98 -13.65 -6.78
C ILE A 19 2.41 -12.37 -7.38
N GLY A 20 1.49 -11.74 -6.67
CA GLY A 20 0.84 -10.49 -7.06
C GLY A 20 -0.64 -10.68 -7.37
N ASN A 21 -1.36 -9.56 -7.41
CA ASN A 21 -2.82 -9.53 -7.56
C ASN A 21 -3.28 -9.10 -8.97
N GLY A 22 -2.37 -8.98 -9.93
CA GLY A 22 -2.73 -8.55 -11.28
C GLY A 22 -3.06 -7.06 -11.43
N ALA A 23 -3.29 -6.32 -10.35
CA ALA A 23 -3.83 -4.95 -10.34
C ALA A 23 -2.84 -3.83 -10.72
N TYR A 24 -1.80 -4.12 -11.50
CA TYR A 24 -0.75 -3.12 -11.82
C TYR A 24 -1.25 -1.99 -12.73
N ASN A 25 -2.19 -2.28 -13.62
CA ASN A 25 -2.84 -1.26 -14.45
C ASN A 25 -4.13 -0.73 -13.83
N GLN A 26 -4.49 -1.20 -12.62
CA GLN A 26 -5.69 -0.75 -11.94
C GLN A 26 -5.32 0.43 -11.05
N LEU A 27 -6.04 1.53 -11.20
CA LEU A 27 -5.95 2.63 -10.26
C LEU A 27 -6.52 2.15 -8.92
N GLN A 28 -5.63 1.95 -7.95
CA GLN A 28 -6.00 1.57 -6.58
C GLN A 28 -6.25 2.86 -5.79
N LEU A 29 -7.51 3.06 -5.37
CA LEU A 29 -7.96 4.27 -4.66
C LEU A 29 -7.95 4.10 -3.13
N ASP A 30 -7.74 2.87 -2.65
CA ASP A 30 -7.65 2.51 -1.23
C ASP A 30 -6.51 3.23 -0.49
N ILE A 31 -5.40 3.50 -1.18
CA ILE A 31 -4.24 4.23 -0.65
C ILE A 31 -4.62 5.64 -0.14
N TYR A 32 -5.54 6.35 -0.82
CA TYR A 32 -5.95 7.69 -0.38
C TYR A 32 -6.74 7.64 0.94
N GLY A 33 -7.54 6.60 1.14
CA GLY A 33 -8.28 6.38 2.38
C GLY A 33 -7.33 6.14 3.56
N GLU A 34 -6.37 5.24 3.39
CA GLU A 34 -5.38 4.92 4.43
C GLU A 34 -4.47 6.12 4.76
N LEU A 35 -4.09 6.90 3.75
CA LEU A 35 -3.29 8.11 3.95
C LEU A 35 -4.06 9.17 4.76
N MET A 36 -5.32 9.44 4.39
CA MET A 36 -6.15 10.42 5.10
C MET A 36 -6.46 9.98 6.52
N ASP A 37 -6.68 8.67 6.74
CA ASP A 37 -6.87 8.14 8.09
C ASP A 37 -5.60 8.29 8.93
N SER A 38 -4.42 8.05 8.35
CA SER A 38 -3.13 8.26 9.02
C SER A 38 -2.92 9.72 9.45
N VAL A 39 -3.25 10.67 8.56
CA VAL A 39 -3.21 12.12 8.84
C VAL A 39 -4.20 12.48 9.95
N TYR A 40 -5.44 11.95 9.88
CA TYR A 40 -6.46 12.21 10.88
C TYR A 40 -6.06 11.67 12.26
N LEU A 41 -5.53 10.45 12.33
CA LEU A 41 -5.02 9.84 13.55
C LEU A 41 -3.86 10.62 14.13
N PHE A 42 -2.92 11.10 13.29
CA PHE A 42 -1.82 11.94 13.74
C PHE A 42 -2.32 13.26 14.33
N ASN A 43 -3.29 13.91 13.69
CA ASN A 43 -3.88 15.15 14.19
C ASN A 43 -4.66 14.94 15.50
N LYS A 44 -5.32 13.77 15.65
CA LYS A 44 -6.14 13.44 16.82
C LYS A 44 -5.33 13.08 18.07
N TYR A 45 -4.22 12.36 17.91
CA TYR A 45 -3.46 11.79 19.03
C TYR A 45 -2.01 12.28 19.16
N GLY A 46 -1.47 12.90 18.10
CA GLY A 46 -0.10 13.43 18.08
C GLY A 46 -0.08 14.92 18.39
N THR A 47 0.58 15.69 17.51
CA THR A 47 0.57 17.16 17.55
C THR A 47 -0.32 17.67 16.43
N PRO A 48 -1.15 18.71 16.65
CA PRO A 48 -1.95 19.29 15.59
C PRO A 48 -1.04 19.73 14.45
N ILE A 49 -1.38 19.32 13.23
CA ILE A 49 -0.63 19.78 12.05
C ILE A 49 -0.95 21.26 11.86
N SER A 50 0.07 22.13 11.93
CA SER A 50 -0.12 23.57 11.75
C SER A 50 -0.58 23.89 10.34
N TYR A 51 -1.36 24.96 10.19
CA TYR A 51 -1.78 25.44 8.88
C TYR A 51 -0.58 25.76 7.97
N ASP A 52 0.49 26.34 8.54
CA ASP A 52 1.72 26.63 7.80
C ASP A 52 2.41 25.37 7.26
N PHE A 53 2.30 24.23 7.94
CA PHE A 53 2.84 22.97 7.44
C PHE A 53 2.08 22.46 6.21
N TRP A 54 0.74 22.59 6.21
CA TRP A 54 -0.09 22.21 5.05
C TRP A 54 0.17 23.05 3.81
N VAL A 55 0.47 24.34 3.99
CA VAL A 55 0.68 25.29 2.89
C VAL A 55 2.08 25.15 2.26
N ASN A 56 3.05 24.62 3.00
CA ASN A 56 4.45 24.46 2.56
C ASN A 56 4.84 23.02 2.21
N LEU A 57 3.87 22.13 1.98
CA LEU A 57 4.09 20.72 1.63
C LEU A 57 4.53 20.51 0.18
#